data_AF-A0A9D6ET49-F1
#
_entry.id   AF-A0A9D6ET49-F1
#
_cell.length_a   1.000
_cell.length_b   1.000
_cell.length_c   1.000
_cell.angle_alpha   90.00
_cell.angle_beta   90.00
_cell.angle_gamma   90.00
#
_symmetry.space_group_name_H-M   'P 1'
#
loop_
_entity.id
_entity.type
_entity.pdbx_description
1 polymer ?
#
loop_
_entity_poly.entity_id
_entity_poly.type
_entity_poly.pdbx_seq_one_letter_code
_entity_poly.pdbx_strand_id
1 'polypeptide(L)' 'MNNLLPIAILICGLYLVFAGYKTIQEKRVKFLPLNRNKLITGEAAVKEGKKFFAIGVITILISIILFVFSR' A
#
# COMPACT_ATOMS: atom_id res chain seq x y z
N MET A 1 -8.60 -1.68 26.21
CA MET A 1 -8.97 -2.41 24.97
C MET A 1 -7.81 -2.28 23.99
N ASN A 2 -7.47 -3.35 23.26
CA ASN A 2 -6.22 -3.49 22.50
C ASN A 2 -6.10 -2.49 21.33
N ASN A 3 -5.52 -1.30 21.59
CA ASN A 3 -5.15 -0.31 20.56
C ASN A 3 -4.05 -0.82 19.59
N LEU A 4 -3.49 -2.01 19.84
CA LEU A 4 -2.48 -2.63 18.98
C LEU A 4 -3.02 -2.91 17.58
N LEU A 5 -4.31 -3.28 17.45
CA LEU A 5 -4.92 -3.64 16.17
C LEU A 5 -4.97 -2.46 15.18
N PRO A 6 -5.57 -1.29 15.53
CA PRO A 6 -5.58 -0.14 14.61
C PRO A 6 -4.17 0.38 14.29
N ILE A 7 -3.22 0.28 15.22
CA ILE A 7 -1.82 0.66 14.98
C ILE A 7 -1.17 -0.28 13.94
N ALA A 8 -1.38 -1.59 14.06
CA ALA A 8 -0.84 -2.56 13.10
C ALA A 8 -1.43 -2.35 11.69
N ILE A 9 -2.73 -2.06 11.59
CA ILE A 9 -3.40 -1.79 10.32
C ILE A 9 -2.89 -0.47 9.72
N LEU A 10 -2.63 0.55 10.56
CA LEU A 10 -2.07 1.83 10.12
C LEU A 10 -0.66 1.67 9.52
N ILE A 11 0.21 0.90 10.18
CA ILE A 11 1.56 0.58 9.69
C ILE A 11 1.48 -0.15 8.35
N CYS A 12 0.56 -1.12 8.22
CA CYS A 12 0.35 -1.86 6.99
C CYS A 12 -0.15 -0.95 5.85
N GLY A 13 -1.07 -0.03 6.14
CA GLY A 13 -1.56 0.96 5.18
C GLY A 13 -0.45 1.90 4.70
N LEU A 14 0.38 2.41 5.61
CA LEU A 14 1.54 3.25 5.27
C LEU A 14 2.54 2.52 4.37
N TYR A 15 2.82 1.25 4.65
CA TYR A 15 3.70 0.44 3.81
C TYR A 15 3.17 0.29 2.37
N LEU A 16 1.86 0.05 2.22
CA LEU A 16 1.22 -0.06 0.90
C LEU A 16 1.25 1.27 0.14
N VAL A 17 1.00 2.40 0.82
CA VAL A 17 1.12 3.74 0.23
C VAL A 17 2.55 3.98 -0.26
N PHE A 18 3.55 3.66 0.56
CA PHE A 18 4.95 3.85 0.20
C PHE A 18 5.36 2.96 -0.99
N ALA A 19 4.94 1.70 -1.00
CA ALA A 19 5.19 0.79 -2.11
C ALA A 19 4.51 1.26 -3.41
N GLY A 20 3.25 1.68 -3.35
CA GLY A 20 2.52 2.25 -4.48
C GLY A 20 3.17 3.53 -5.01
N TYR A 21 3.56 4.44 -4.11
CA TYR A 21 4.23 5.70 -4.47
C TYR A 21 5.58 5.46 -5.15
N LYS A 22 6.42 4.58 -4.58
CA LYS A 22 7.71 4.21 -5.17
C LYS A 22 7.54 3.58 -6.56
N THR A 23 6.52 2.74 -6.73
CA THR A 23 6.18 2.13 -8.02
C THR A 23 5.80 3.17 -9.07
N ILE A 24 5.03 4.19 -8.69
CA ILE A 24 4.63 5.30 -9.57
C ILE A 24 5.84 6.14 -9.97
N GLN A 25 6.71 6.51 -9.02
CA GLN A 25 7.92 7.28 -9.29
C GLN A 25 8.89 6.54 -10.21
N GLU A 26 9.20 5.27 -9.89
CA GLU A 26 10.17 4.49 -10.64
C GLU A 26 9.60 3.96 -11.98
N LYS A 27 8.28 4.07 -12.19
CA LYS A 27 7.53 3.48 -13.32
C LYS A 27 7.89 2.01 -13.57
N ARG A 28 8.26 1.31 -12.50
CA ARG A 28 8.75 -0.07 -12.51
C ARG A 28 8.19 -0.79 -11.29
N VAL A 29 7.53 -1.91 -11.56
CA VAL A 29 7.21 -2.91 -10.52
C VAL A 29 8.24 -4.01 -10.63
N LYS A 30 9.11 -4.15 -9.64
CA LYS A 30 9.83 -5.41 -9.44
C LYS A 30 8.87 -6.38 -8.78
N PHE A 31 8.37 -7.36 -9.52
CA PHE A 31 7.71 -8.48 -8.87
C PHE A 31 8.70 -9.13 -7.90
N LEU A 32 8.19 -9.44 -6.72
CA LEU A 32 8.79 -10.32 -5.73
C LEU A 32 9.33 -11.61 -6.41
N PRO A 33 10.28 -12.34 -5.78
CA PRO A 33 11.23 -13.25 -6.44
C PRO A 33 10.66 -14.35 -7.36
N LEU A 34 9.35 -14.58 -7.32
CA LEU A 34 8.62 -15.55 -8.13
C LEU A 34 8.56 -15.22 -9.64
N ASN A 35 8.85 -13.98 -10.06
CA ASN A 35 8.80 -13.64 -11.49
C ASN A 35 9.88 -12.62 -11.90
N ARG A 36 11.16 -13.00 -11.77
CA ARG A 36 12.31 -12.14 -12.12
C ARG A 36 12.34 -11.64 -13.57
N ASN A 37 11.63 -12.32 -14.49
CA ASN A 37 11.73 -12.04 -15.93
C ASN A 37 10.64 -11.11 -16.48
N LYS A 38 9.62 -10.73 -15.69
CA LYS A 38 8.57 -9.79 -16.10
C LYS A 38 8.62 -8.53 -15.24
N LEU A 39 9.46 -7.59 -15.64
CA LEU A 39 9.35 -6.21 -15.16
C LEU A 39 8.17 -5.57 -15.86
N ILE A 40 7.10 -5.25 -15.13
CA ILE A 40 6.07 -4.35 -15.66
C ILE A 40 6.69 -2.95 -15.62
N THR A 41 6.86 -2.35 -16.80
CA THR A 41 7.44 -1.03 -16.99
C THR A 41 6.43 -0.11 -17.65
N GLY A 42 6.61 1.21 -17.49
CA GLY A 42 5.79 2.21 -18.17
C GLY A 42 4.40 2.38 -17.57
N GLU A 43 3.38 2.59 -18.42
CA GLU A 43 2.03 2.94 -17.99
C GLU A 43 1.34 1.85 -17.16
N ALA A 44 1.62 0.59 -17.47
CA ALA A 44 1.09 -0.54 -16.71
C ALA A 44 1.58 -0.55 -15.26
N ALA A 45 2.85 -0.18 -15.02
CA ALA A 45 3.41 -0.07 -13.66
C ALA A 45 2.77 1.08 -12.88
N VAL A 46 2.50 2.21 -13.56
CA VAL A 46 1.82 3.36 -12.95
C VAL A 46 0.36 3.02 -12.62
N LYS A 47 -0.33 2.28 -13.48
CA LYS A 47 -1.72 1.86 -13.24
C LYS A 47 -1.82 0.94 -12.02
N GLU A 48 -0.91 -0.02 -11.88
CA GLU A 48 -0.85 -0.90 -10.71
C GLU A 48 -0.40 -0.14 -9.45
N GLY A 49 0.60 0.73 -9.55
CA GLY A 49 1.04 1.58 -8.45
C GLY A 49 -0.07 2.48 -7.89
N LYS A 50 -0.91 3.05 -8.76
CA LYS A 50 -2.10 3.83 -8.35
C LYS A 50 -3.12 3.00 -7.58
N LYS A 51 -3.36 1.75 -7.98
CA LYS A 51 -4.25 0.84 -7.24
C LYS A 51 -3.69 0.53 -5.85
N PHE A 52 -2.40 0.21 -5.75
CA PHE A 52 -1.72 -0.02 -4.47
C PHE A 52 -1.78 1.21 -3.55
N PHE A 53 -1.55 2.39 -4.11
CA PHE A 53 -1.67 3.65 -3.38
C PHE A 53 -3.08 3.86 -2.85
N ALA A 54 -4.12 3.67 -3.69
CA ALA A 54 -5.51 3.80 -3.28
C ALA A 54 -5.90 2.81 -2.17
N ILE A 55 -5.49 1.53 -2.29
CA ILE A 55 -5.72 0.52 -1.26
C ILE A 55 -5.04 0.93 0.06
N GLY A 56 -3.81 1.42 0.01
CA GLY A 56 -3.10 1.92 1.18
C GLY A 56 -3.83 3.07 1.89
N VAL A 57 -4.35 4.04 1.13
CA VAL A 57 -5.12 5.17 1.68
C VAL A 57 -6.43 4.70 2.34
N ILE A 58 -7.16 3.77 1.70
CA ILE A 58 -8.39 3.19 2.27
C ILE A 58 -8.06 2.47 3.59
N THR A 59 -6.96 1.72 3.63
CA THR A 59 -6.51 0.99 4.83
C THR A 59 -6.19 1.94 5.99
N ILE A 60 -5.58 3.09 5.69
CA ILE A 60 -5.32 4.15 6.67
C ILE A 60 -6.64 4.76 7.18
N LEU A 61 -7.59 5.07 6.30
CA LEU A 61 -8.91 5.58 6.68
C LEU A 61 -9.65 4.63 7.63
N ILE A 62 -9.67 3.34 7.30
CA ILE A 62 -10.28 2.29 8.14
C ILE A 62 -9.58 2.21 9.50
N SER A 63 -8.25 2.33 9.54
CA SER A 63 -7.48 2.34 10.80
C SER A 63 -7.84 3.53 11.68
N ILE A 64 -7.99 4.72 11.08
CA ILE A 64 -8.38 5.94 11.80
C ILE A 64 -9.80 5.77 12.36
N ILE A 65 -10.74 5.25 11.57
CA ILE A 65 -12.11 4.98 12.02
C ILE A 65 -12.11 4.00 13.21
N LEU A 66 -11.40 2.88 13.09
CA LEU A 66 -11.25 1.89 14.16
C LEU A 66 -10.61 2.50 15.42
N PHE A 67 -9.60 3.36 15.25
CA PHE A 67 -8.95 4.03 16.36
C PHE A 67 -9.88 5.01 17.09
N VAL A 68 -10.71 5.75 16.34
CA VAL A 68 -11.71 6.68 16.91
C VAL A 68 -12.82 5.94 17.64
N PHE A 69 -13.33 4.84 17.07
CA PHE A 69 -14.41 4.03 17.68
C PHE A 69 -13.94 3.11 18.82
N SER A 70 -12.65 2.78 18.88
CA SER A 70 -12.07 1.95 19.95
C SER A 70 -11.66 2.73 21.19
N ARG A 71 -11.86 4.06 21.18
CA ARG A 71 -11.59 4.96 22.31
C ARG A 71 -12.82 5.09 23.19
#